data_AF-A0A108T2Z7-F1
#
_entry.id   AF-A0A108T2Z7-F1
#
_cell.length_a   1.000
_cell.length_b   1.000
_cell.length_c   1.000
_cell.angle_alpha   90.00
_cell.angle_beta   90.00
_cell.angle_gamma   90.00
#
_symmetry.space_group_name_H-M   'P 1'
#
loop_
_entity.id
_entity.type
_entity.pdbx_description
1 polymer ?
#
loop_
_entity_poly.entity_id
_entity_poly.type
_entity_poly.pdbx_seq_one_letter_code
_entity_poly.pdbx_strand_id
1 'polypeptide(L)' 'MKIENKNKVSVEEMKAYYAEKFPYEANNQRVGRFAKQIGFRLTKQMVKGKIISFYIKDETSK' A
#
# COMPACT_ATOMS: atom_id res chain seq x y z
N MET A 1 -7.31 -8.32 10.48
CA MET A 1 -6.29 -8.96 9.62
C MET A 1 -5.15 -7.98 9.42
N LYS A 2 -3.91 -8.33 9.81
CA LYS A 2 -2.74 -7.45 9.61
C LYS A 2 -2.41 -7.37 8.11
N ILE A 3 -2.19 -6.16 7.59
CA ILE A 3 -1.87 -5.89 6.17
C ILE A 3 -0.66 -6.72 5.69
N GLU A 4 0.26 -7.00 6.60
CA GLU A 4 1.49 -7.76 6.37
C GLU A 4 1.24 -9.18 5.80
N ASN A 5 0.07 -9.76 6.02
CA ASN A 5 -0.30 -11.10 5.52
C ASN A 5 -1.04 -11.07 4.18
N LYS A 6 -1.36 -9.90 3.64
CA LYS A 6 -2.07 -9.75 2.36
C LYS A 6 -1.06 -9.54 1.23
N ASN A 7 -1.27 -10.22 0.09
CA ASN A 7 -0.46 -10.01 -1.11
C ASN A 7 -0.90 -8.76 -1.91
N LYS A 8 -2.14 -8.31 -1.74
CA LYS A 8 -2.68 -7.13 -2.40
C LYS A 8 -3.55 -6.34 -1.42
N VAL A 9 -3.35 -5.03 -1.37
CA VAL A 9 -4.13 -4.11 -0.54
C VAL A 9 -4.47 -2.83 -1.28
N SER A 10 -5.61 -2.23 -0.94
CA SER A 10 -6.00 -0.94 -1.51
C SER A 10 -5.14 0.20 -0.95
N VAL A 11 -5.19 1.36 -1.60
CA VAL A 11 -4.51 2.56 -1.10
C VAL A 11 -5.11 3.01 0.24
N GLU A 12 -6.42 2.85 0.41
CA GLU A 12 -7.13 3.22 1.64
C GLU A 12 -6.73 2.31 2.81
N GLU A 13 -6.62 1.00 2.57
CA GLU A 13 -6.13 0.06 3.58
C GLU A 13 -4.70 0.42 4.00
N MET A 14 -3.81 0.71 3.07
CA MET A 14 -2.43 1.10 3.38
C MET A 14 -2.36 2.44 4.15
N LYS A 15 -3.26 3.39 3.84
CA LYS A 15 -3.37 4.65 4.58
C LYS A 15 -3.85 4.43 6.01
N ALA A 16 -4.87 3.60 6.20
CA ALA A 16 -5.37 3.26 7.53
C ALA A 16 -4.26 2.60 8.37
N TYR A 17 -3.51 1.66 7.79
CA TYR A 17 -2.41 1.01 8.48
C TYR A 17 -1.26 1.95 8.82
N TYR A 18 -0.95 2.92 7.95
CA TYR A 18 0.01 3.98 8.26
C TYR A 18 -0.48 4.84 9.44
N ALA A 19 -1.74 5.25 9.44
CA ALA A 19 -2.33 6.07 10.50
C ALA A 19 -2.42 5.35 11.86
N GLU A 20 -2.59 4.03 11.86
CA GLU A 20 -2.52 3.22 13.09
C GLU A 20 -1.11 3.17 13.69
N LYS A 21 -0.05 3.23 12.87
CA LYS A 21 1.34 3.11 13.32
C LYS A 21 2.03 4.44 13.60
N PHE A 22 1.60 5.52 12.98
CA PHE A 22 2.27 6.81 13.07
C PHE A 22 1.28 7.93 13.42
N PRO A 23 1.65 8.88 14.30
CA PRO A 23 0.78 9.98 14.72
C PRO A 23 0.67 11.11 13.67
N TYR A 24 1.04 10.85 12.42
CA TYR A 24 1.14 11.86 11.37
C TYR A 24 0.10 11.64 10.28
N GLU A 25 -0.34 12.73 9.63
CA GLU A 25 -1.24 12.63 8.48
C GLU A 25 -0.69 11.71 7.38
N ALA A 26 -1.57 10.83 6.90
CA ALA A 26 -1.31 9.83 5.87
C ALA A 26 -1.26 10.47 4.47
N ASN A 27 -0.21 11.25 4.20
CA ASN A 27 0.09 11.75 2.85
C ASN A 27 0.55 10.59 1.93
N ASN A 28 0.10 10.59 0.68
CA ASN A 28 0.48 9.62 -0.37
C ASN A 28 2.00 9.39 -0.46
N GLN A 29 2.84 10.42 -0.28
CA GLN A 29 4.30 10.23 -0.27
C GLN A 29 4.78 9.39 0.93
N ARG A 30 4.30 9.70 2.14
CA ARG A 30 4.69 8.99 3.37
C ARG A 30 4.20 7.54 3.33
N VAL A 31 2.96 7.35 2.92
CA VAL A 31 2.36 6.02 2.75
C VAL A 31 3.11 5.22 1.70
N GLY A 32 3.50 5.83 0.57
CA GLY A 32 4.31 5.16 -0.45
C GLY A 32 5.69 4.74 0.06
N ARG A 33 6.37 5.60 0.84
CA ARG A 33 7.66 5.25 1.48
C ARG A 33 7.51 4.12 2.48
N PHE A 34 6.50 4.20 3.34
CA PHE A 34 6.21 3.16 4.32
C PHE A 34 5.87 1.83 3.64
N ALA A 35 4.99 1.83 2.64
CA ALA A 35 4.66 0.67 1.84
C ALA A 35 5.91 0.00 1.28
N LYS A 36 6.84 0.78 0.72
CA LYS A 36 8.12 0.25 0.21
C LYS A 36 8.97 -0.39 1.32
N GLN A 37 9.01 0.20 2.52
CA GLN A 37 9.75 -0.37 3.65
C GLN A 37 9.19 -1.71 4.12
N ILE A 38 7.86 -1.88 4.09
CA ILE A 38 7.22 -3.14 4.46
C ILE A 38 7.12 -4.14 3.29
N GLY A 39 7.82 -3.88 2.18
CA GLY A 39 7.90 -4.78 1.04
C GLY A 39 6.70 -4.72 0.09
N PHE A 40 6.01 -3.59 0.00
CA PHE A 40 4.91 -3.37 -0.94
C PHE A 40 5.28 -2.35 -2.02
N ARG A 41 4.77 -2.58 -3.23
CA ARG A 41 4.93 -1.71 -4.39
C ARG A 41 3.57 -1.20 -4.86
N LEU A 42 3.50 0.10 -5.20
CA LEU A 42 2.31 0.69 -5.81
C LEU A 42 2.22 0.30 -7.29
N THR A 43 1.08 -0.28 -7.65
CA THR A 43 0.74 -0.67 -9.01
C THR A 43 -0.53 0.04 -9.45
N LYS A 44 -0.57 0.41 -10.74
CA LYS A 44 -1.76 0.97 -11.39
C LYS A 44 -2.27 -0.03 -12.42
N GLN A 45 -3.58 -0.25 -12.43
CA GLN A 45 -4.23 -1.13 -13.39
C GLN A 45 -5.47 -0.44 -13.95
N MET A 46 -5.70 -0.60 -15.26
CA MET A 46 -6.95 -0.19 -15.88
C MET A 46 -8.00 -1.29 -15.69
N VAL A 47 -9.12 -0.95 -15.08
CA VAL A 47 -10.26 -1.87 -14.85
C VAL A 47 -11.52 -1.15 -15.30
N LYS A 48 -12.22 -1.70 -16.29
CA LYS A 48 -13.46 -1.13 -16.86
C LYS A 48 -13.33 0.36 -17.22
N GLY A 49 -12.21 0.73 -17.87
CA GLY A 49 -11.93 2.11 -18.28
C GLY A 49 -11.50 3.07 -17.16
N LYS A 50 -11.35 2.61 -15.92
CA LYS A 50 -10.87 3.42 -14.78
C LYS A 50 -9.49 2.96 -14.33
N ILE A 51 -8.61 3.91 -14.02
CA ILE A 51 -7.30 3.62 -13.43
C ILE A 51 -7.50 3.40 -11.93
N ILE A 52 -7.21 2.19 -11.47
CA ILE A 52 -7.22 1.81 -10.06
C ILE A 52 -5.78 1.64 -9.59
N SER A 53 -5.45 2.25 -8.45
CA SER A 53 -4.15 2.10 -7.81
C SER A 53 -4.27 1.18 -6.60
N PHE A 54 -3.31 0.27 -6.43
CA PHE A 54 -3.26 -0.66 -5.28
C PHE A 54 -1.81 -1.04 -4.97
N TYR A 55 -1.57 -1.51 -3.76
CA TYR A 55 -0.26 -2.01 -3.34
C TYR A 55 -0.22 -3.53 -3.44
N ILE A 56 0.88 -4.07 -3.96
CA ILE A 56 1.15 -5.50 -4.05
C ILE A 56 2.40 -5.79 -3.22
N LYS A 57 2.39 -6.90 -2.48
CA LYS A 57 3.57 -7.37 -1.75
C LYS A 57 4.59 -7.90 -2.76
N ASP A 58 5.78 -7.32 -2.72
CA ASP A 58 6.88 -7.71 -3.59
C ASP A 58 7.57 -8.93 -2.97
N GLU A 59 7.29 -10.12 -3.51
CA GLU A 59 7.89 -11.38 -3.06
C GLU A 59 9.37 -11.51 -3.51
N THR A 60 9.91 -10.51 -4.22
CA THR A 60 11.27 -10.54 -4.77
C THR A 60 12.39 -10.11 -3.82
N SER A 61 12.10 -9.83 -2.55
CA SER A 61 13.17 -9.70 -1.53
C SER A 61 13.66 -11.08 -1.08
N LYS A 62 14.47 -11.74 -1.93
CA LYS A 62 15.38 -12.82 -1.53
C LYS A 62 16.69 -12.24 -1.03
#